data_AF-A0A521SMZ8-F1
#
_entry.id   AF-A0A521SMZ8-F1
#
_cell.length_a   1.000
_cell.length_b   1.000
_cell.length_c   1.000
_cell.angle_alpha   90.00
_cell.angle_beta   90.00
_cell.angle_gamma   90.00
#
_symmetry.space_group_name_H-M   'P 1'
#
loop_
_entity.id
_entity.type
_entity.pdbx_description
1 polymer ?
#
loop_
_entity_poly.entity_id
_entity_poly.type
_entity_poly.pdbx_seq_one_letter_code
_entity_poly.pdbx_strand_id
1 'polypeptide(L)'
;MGRLVETGSALSRPSPEDRLFHILASRLRKKVKNKVDVLEASSRFGVNPSTIYKILEGRAVSFSLKKKLIAHFQDSKATKRPGPHRVVSVEKLNQVFRLFQREGTLAAVARRLGVTRERVRQFMTQGSQLGLFKYQGLKRKPFRRHSVAKEKLLRDYKAYRHLHRVADVNRIPFKFLHELLTLYGVTREQLRSLRVAARQARIKEQLISRYRRARKRLGYNPTIWELSKQSGYRRRDYQRIASIWGSVRAFRKKIGH
;
A
#
# COMPACT_ATOMS: atom_id res chain seq x y z
N MET A 1 17.39 -52.75 -52.42
CA MET A 1 18.64 -52.70 -51.62
C MET A 1 18.70 -51.35 -50.90
N GLY A 2 17.88 -51.17 -49.86
CA GLY A 2 17.87 -49.95 -49.03
C GLY A 2 18.73 -50.16 -47.80
N ARG A 3 19.81 -49.38 -47.64
CA ARG A 3 20.61 -49.35 -46.41
C ARG A 3 19.95 -48.42 -45.39
N LEU A 4 19.47 -49.01 -44.32
CA LEU A 4 19.10 -48.31 -43.08
C LEU A 4 20.37 -47.72 -42.46
N VAL A 5 20.38 -46.41 -42.26
CA VAL A 5 21.40 -45.71 -41.47
C VAL A 5 20.93 -45.73 -40.02
N GLU A 6 21.49 -46.63 -39.23
CA GLU A 6 21.35 -46.60 -37.78
C GLU A 6 22.15 -45.42 -37.22
N THR A 7 21.45 -44.37 -36.80
CA THR A 7 22.04 -43.28 -36.02
C THR A 7 22.14 -43.72 -34.57
N GLY A 8 23.24 -44.41 -34.24
CA GLY A 8 23.64 -44.67 -32.87
C GLY A 8 23.91 -43.37 -32.12
N SER A 9 22.94 -42.92 -31.33
CA SER A 9 23.10 -41.86 -30.33
C SER A 9 24.09 -42.34 -29.28
N ALA A 10 25.38 -42.01 -29.47
CA ALA A 10 26.43 -42.26 -28.51
C ALA A 10 26.13 -41.48 -27.22
N LEU A 11 25.66 -42.19 -26.20
CA LEU A 11 25.58 -41.71 -24.82
C LEU A 11 26.98 -41.30 -24.36
N SER A 12 27.32 -40.03 -24.62
CA SER A 12 28.58 -39.43 -24.24
C SER A 12 28.76 -39.59 -22.74
N ARG A 13 29.86 -40.24 -22.33
CA ARG A 13 30.17 -40.45 -20.92
C ARG A 13 30.18 -39.09 -20.21
N PRO A 14 29.50 -38.95 -19.06
CA PRO A 14 29.44 -37.68 -18.35
C PRO A 14 30.85 -37.27 -17.93
N SER A 15 31.17 -36.00 -18.16
CA SER A 15 32.47 -35.43 -17.85
C SER A 15 32.79 -35.58 -16.35
N PRO A 16 34.08 -35.65 -15.95
CA PRO A 16 34.46 -35.70 -14.54
C PRO A 16 33.84 -34.55 -13.72
N GLU A 17 33.71 -33.36 -14.32
CA GLU A 17 33.08 -32.20 -13.70
C GLU A 17 31.58 -32.40 -13.48
N ASP A 18 30.87 -33.02 -14.42
CA ASP A 18 29.44 -33.31 -14.26
C ASP A 18 29.20 -34.32 -13.14
N ARG A 19 30.06 -35.33 -12.99
CA ARG A 19 29.99 -36.29 -11.87
C ARG A 19 30.16 -35.59 -10.52
N LEU A 20 31.16 -34.72 -10.40
CA LEU A 20 31.41 -33.93 -9.18
C LEU A 20 30.24 -32.98 -8.89
N PHE A 21 29.67 -32.37 -9.92
CA PHE A 21 28.49 -31.52 -9.78
C PHE A 21 27.27 -32.30 -9.32
N HIS A 22 27.05 -33.52 -9.83
CA HIS A 22 25.99 -34.41 -9.37
C HIS A 22 26.15 -34.79 -7.89
N ILE A 23 27.37 -35.07 -7.44
CA ILE A 23 27.66 -35.33 -6.01
C ILE A 23 27.34 -34.10 -5.15
N LEU A 24 27.75 -32.91 -5.60
CA LEU A 24 27.46 -31.64 -4.92
C LEU A 24 25.95 -31.41 -4.83
N ALA A 25 25.22 -31.56 -5.94
CA ALA A 25 23.77 -31.39 -5.99
C ALA A 25 23.06 -32.39 -5.07
N SER A 26 23.49 -33.64 -5.05
CA SER A 26 22.97 -34.68 -4.14
C SER A 26 23.21 -34.31 -2.67
N ARG A 27 24.40 -33.85 -2.31
CA ARG A 27 24.69 -33.38 -0.95
C ARG A 27 23.87 -32.14 -0.58
N LEU A 28 23.69 -31.20 -1.49
CA LEU A 28 22.83 -30.03 -1.28
C LEU A 28 21.38 -30.43 -1.02
N ARG A 29 20.83 -31.37 -1.80
CA ARG A 29 19.46 -31.89 -1.59
C ARG A 29 19.27 -32.53 -0.21
N LYS A 30 20.29 -33.23 0.30
CA LYS A 30 20.24 -33.83 1.64
C LYS A 30 20.29 -32.79 2.76
N LYS A 31 21.04 -31.69 2.55
CA LYS A 31 21.25 -30.63 3.56
C LYS A 31 20.18 -29.56 3.56
N VAL A 32 19.61 -29.25 2.39
CA VAL A 32 18.67 -28.14 2.22
C VAL A 32 17.24 -28.66 2.33
N LYS A 33 16.62 -28.45 3.49
CA LYS A 33 15.23 -28.82 3.79
C LYS A 33 14.30 -27.62 3.82
N ASN A 34 14.82 -26.44 4.13
CA ASN A 34 14.03 -25.22 4.28
C ASN A 34 14.72 -24.01 3.59
N LYS A 35 14.05 -22.85 3.61
CA LYS A 35 14.57 -21.60 3.02
C LYS A 35 15.82 -21.07 3.73
N VAL A 36 16.01 -21.40 5.00
CA VAL A 36 17.18 -20.98 5.79
C VAL A 36 18.43 -21.72 5.30
N ASP A 37 18.31 -23.03 5.07
CA ASP A 37 19.39 -23.86 4.56
C ASP A 37 19.83 -23.42 3.15
N VAL A 38 18.89 -22.93 2.33
CA VAL A 38 19.20 -22.34 1.01
C VAL A 38 20.08 -21.11 1.17
N LEU A 39 19.78 -20.24 2.13
CA LEU A 39 20.57 -19.03 2.39
C LEU A 39 21.94 -19.36 2.96
N GLU A 40 22.02 -20.35 3.83
CA GLU A 40 23.28 -20.83 4.38
C GLU A 40 24.18 -21.41 3.27
N ALA A 41 23.62 -22.27 2.41
CA ALA A 41 24.31 -22.78 1.23
C ALA A 41 24.73 -21.65 0.29
N SER A 42 23.82 -20.73 -0.03
CA SER A 42 24.08 -19.55 -0.87
C SER A 42 25.24 -18.71 -0.33
N SER A 43 25.25 -18.44 0.98
CA SER A 43 26.32 -17.72 1.66
C SER A 43 27.64 -18.50 1.62
N ARG A 44 27.60 -19.81 1.88
CA ARG A 44 28.78 -20.69 1.89
C ARG A 44 29.45 -20.79 0.52
N PHE A 45 28.66 -20.86 -0.54
CA PHE A 45 29.15 -21.00 -1.91
C PHE A 45 29.35 -19.66 -2.63
N GLY A 46 28.98 -18.52 -2.00
CA GLY A 46 29.09 -17.20 -2.61
C GLY A 46 28.30 -17.08 -3.92
N VAL A 47 27.11 -17.66 -3.96
CA VAL A 47 26.18 -17.64 -5.10
C VAL A 47 24.80 -17.16 -4.67
N ASN A 48 23.98 -16.71 -5.62
CA ASN A 48 22.62 -16.27 -5.31
C ASN A 48 21.74 -17.45 -4.85
N PRO A 49 20.74 -17.20 -3.96
CA PRO A 49 19.79 -18.23 -3.54
C PRO A 49 19.05 -18.89 -4.72
N SER A 50 18.75 -18.11 -5.76
CA SER A 50 18.14 -18.62 -7.00
C SER A 50 19.01 -19.65 -7.72
N THR A 51 20.34 -19.53 -7.64
CA THR A 51 21.27 -20.52 -8.18
C THR A 51 21.19 -21.84 -7.40
N ILE A 52 21.06 -21.77 -6.07
CA ILE A 52 20.86 -22.97 -5.25
C ILE A 52 19.54 -23.65 -5.59
N TYR A 53 18.45 -22.89 -5.75
CA TYR A 53 17.15 -23.44 -6.18
C TYR A 53 17.25 -24.14 -7.54
N LYS A 54 17.92 -23.54 -8.53
CA LYS A 54 18.15 -24.17 -9.85
C LYS A 54 18.85 -25.53 -9.72
N ILE A 55 19.86 -25.63 -8.85
CA ILE A 55 20.58 -26.89 -8.61
C ILE A 55 19.66 -27.93 -7.98
N LEU A 56 18.89 -27.54 -6.96
CA LEU A 56 17.97 -28.44 -6.27
C LEU A 56 16.90 -28.98 -7.24
N GLU A 57 16.36 -28.11 -8.10
CA GLU A 57 15.39 -28.41 -9.16
C GLU A 57 15.98 -29.22 -10.33
N GLY A 58 17.30 -29.46 -10.36
CA GLY A 58 17.98 -30.18 -11.45
C GLY A 58 18.08 -29.38 -12.75
N ARG A 59 17.90 -28.05 -12.71
CA ARG A 59 18.02 -27.17 -13.88
C ARG A 59 19.49 -26.92 -14.22
N ALA A 60 19.74 -26.67 -15.51
CA ALA A 60 21.08 -26.35 -15.99
C ALA A 60 21.62 -25.06 -15.34
N VAL A 61 22.90 -25.12 -14.97
CA VAL A 61 23.67 -24.00 -14.43
C VAL A 61 24.86 -23.78 -15.36
N SER A 62 25.28 -22.52 -15.57
CA SER A 62 26.38 -22.20 -16.48
C SER A 62 27.67 -22.92 -16.08
N PHE A 63 28.47 -23.28 -17.08
CA PHE A 63 29.73 -24.00 -16.89
C PHE A 63 30.66 -23.31 -15.89
N SER A 64 30.83 -21.98 -16.01
CA SER A 64 31.65 -21.19 -15.10
C SER A 64 31.16 -21.24 -13.65
N LEU A 65 29.84 -21.30 -13.42
CA LEU A 65 29.26 -21.45 -12.09
C LEU A 65 29.43 -22.88 -11.55
N LYS A 66 29.27 -23.92 -12.40
CA LYS A 66 29.56 -25.31 -12.02
C LYS A 66 31.01 -25.44 -11.52
N LYS A 67 31.97 -24.93 -12.30
CA LYS A 67 33.40 -24.96 -11.96
C LYS A 67 33.69 -24.22 -10.64
N LYS A 68 33.08 -23.05 -10.43
CA LYS A 68 33.21 -22.28 -9.18
C LYS A 68 32.65 -23.04 -7.96
N LEU A 69 31.49 -23.69 -8.12
CA LEU A 69 30.84 -24.45 -7.05
C LEU A 69 31.64 -25.72 -6.70
N ILE A 70 32.13 -26.44 -7.69
CA ILE A 70 32.98 -27.62 -7.51
C ILE A 70 34.28 -27.23 -6.79
N ALA A 71 34.93 -26.14 -7.22
CA ALA A 71 36.13 -25.64 -6.56
C ALA A 71 35.88 -25.35 -5.08
N HIS A 72 34.81 -24.60 -4.74
CA HIS A 72 34.44 -24.34 -3.35
C HIS A 72 34.06 -25.59 -2.55
N PHE A 73 33.52 -26.61 -3.20
CA PHE A 73 33.14 -27.87 -2.57
C PHE A 73 34.35 -28.76 -2.25
N GLN A 74 35.36 -28.75 -3.12
CA GLN A 74 36.62 -29.45 -2.91
C GLN A 74 37.51 -28.72 -1.88
N ASP A 75 37.55 -27.39 -1.94
CA ASP A 75 38.28 -26.50 -1.01
C ASP A 75 37.58 -26.36 0.36
N SER A 76 37.28 -27.48 1.01
CA SER A 76 36.65 -27.52 2.35
C SER A 76 37.45 -26.77 3.44
N LYS A 77 38.67 -26.30 3.13
CA LYS A 77 39.56 -25.54 4.02
C LYS A 77 39.81 -24.07 3.61
N ALA A 78 39.42 -23.61 2.42
CA ALA A 78 39.67 -22.22 2.01
C ALA A 78 38.45 -21.32 2.25
N THR A 79 38.47 -20.60 3.36
CA THR A 79 37.59 -19.47 3.68
C THR A 79 37.88 -18.27 2.76
N LYS A 80 37.76 -18.42 1.43
CA LYS A 80 37.79 -17.26 0.53
C LYS A 80 36.51 -16.44 0.74
N ARG A 81 36.70 -15.22 1.23
CA ARG A 81 35.66 -14.24 1.54
C ARG A 81 34.69 -14.10 0.33
N PRO A 82 33.37 -14.19 0.53
CA PRO A 82 32.41 -14.06 -0.55
C PRO A 82 32.48 -12.67 -1.20
N GLY A 83 32.42 -12.64 -2.53
CA GLY A 83 32.43 -11.43 -3.36
C GLY A 83 31.21 -10.50 -3.15
N PRO A 84 31.10 -9.42 -3.95
CA PRO A 84 30.33 -8.20 -3.61
C PRO A 84 28.81 -8.34 -3.49
N HIS A 85 28.22 -9.49 -3.81
CA HIS A 85 26.83 -9.79 -3.46
C HIS A 85 26.75 -10.38 -2.05
N ARG A 86 26.86 -9.50 -1.04
CA ARG A 86 26.69 -9.84 0.38
C ARG A 86 25.25 -10.33 0.64
N VAL A 87 25.03 -11.63 0.46
CA VAL A 87 23.90 -12.33 1.08
C VAL A 87 24.02 -12.12 2.58
N VAL A 88 22.99 -11.54 3.19
CA VAL A 88 22.99 -11.25 4.63
C VAL A 88 22.96 -12.59 5.37
N SER A 89 23.97 -12.88 6.18
CA SER A 89 24.03 -14.13 6.92
C SER A 89 22.92 -14.21 7.97
N VAL A 90 22.44 -15.42 8.23
CA VAL A 90 21.43 -15.72 9.27
C VAL A 90 21.91 -15.22 10.64
N GLU A 91 23.20 -15.40 10.93
CA GLU A 91 23.86 -14.91 12.14
C GLU A 91 23.70 -13.39 12.31
N LYS A 92 23.90 -12.63 11.23
CA LYS A 92 23.75 -11.18 11.24
C LYS A 92 22.31 -10.76 11.53
N LEU A 93 21.32 -11.48 10.99
CA LEU A 93 19.91 -11.21 11.28
C LEU A 93 19.58 -11.44 12.76
N ASN A 94 20.07 -12.54 13.33
CA ASN A 94 19.90 -12.84 14.76
C ASN A 94 20.64 -11.82 15.66
N GLN A 95 21.83 -11.37 15.26
CA GLN A 95 22.57 -10.34 15.98
C GLN A 95 21.78 -9.01 16.01
N VAL A 96 21.24 -8.59 14.87
CA VAL A 96 20.40 -7.38 14.77
C VAL A 96 19.16 -7.52 15.67
N PHE A 97 18.51 -8.68 15.69
CA PHE A 97 17.35 -8.93 16.52
C PHE A 97 17.68 -8.89 18.02
N ARG A 98 18.80 -9.50 18.45
CA ARG A 98 19.27 -9.43 19.86
C ARG A 98 19.56 -7.99 20.29
N LEU A 99 20.20 -7.20 19.41
CA LEU A 99 20.42 -5.78 19.68
C LEU A 99 19.10 -5.03 19.79
N PHE A 100 18.13 -5.32 18.92
CA PHE A 100 16.80 -4.72 18.98
C PHE A 100 16.06 -5.05 20.29
N GLN A 101 16.17 -6.29 20.79
CA GLN A 101 15.59 -6.67 22.08
C GLN A 101 16.19 -5.89 23.26
N ARG A 102 17.48 -5.56 23.20
CA ARG A 102 18.17 -4.78 24.24
C ARG A 102 17.88 -3.29 24.16
N GLU A 103 17.92 -2.73 22.97
CA GLU A 103 17.86 -1.28 22.72
C GLU A 103 16.42 -0.76 22.54
N GLY A 104 15.46 -1.65 22.27
CA GLY A 104 14.02 -1.36 22.11
C GLY A 104 13.64 -0.58 20.85
N THR A 105 14.55 0.14 20.20
CA THR A 105 14.26 0.98 19.03
C THR A 105 15.19 0.71 17.85
N LEU A 106 14.64 0.77 16.62
CA LEU A 106 15.44 0.61 15.40
C LEU A 106 16.52 1.69 15.25
N ALA A 107 16.27 2.90 15.77
CA ALA A 107 17.21 4.01 15.69
C ALA A 107 18.43 3.81 16.60
N ALA A 108 18.23 3.28 17.81
CA ALA A 108 19.33 2.93 18.69
C ALA A 108 20.20 1.80 18.11
N VAL A 109 19.57 0.74 17.58
CA VAL A 109 20.29 -0.35 16.89
C VAL A 109 21.06 0.17 15.68
N ALA A 110 20.47 1.08 14.90
CA ALA A 110 21.10 1.71 13.74
C ALA A 110 22.38 2.46 14.11
N ARG A 111 22.33 3.29 15.17
CA ARG A 111 23.52 3.98 15.70
C ARG A 111 24.60 3.00 16.15
N ARG A 112 24.22 1.94 16.86
CA ARG A 112 25.16 0.94 17.38
C ARG A 112 25.84 0.12 16.29
N LEU A 113 25.14 -0.13 15.18
CA LEU A 113 25.66 -0.90 14.04
C LEU A 113 26.31 -0.03 12.95
N GLY A 114 26.27 1.30 13.08
CA GLY A 114 26.75 2.22 12.04
C GLY A 114 26.00 2.11 10.71
N VAL A 115 24.68 1.83 10.76
CA VAL A 115 23.84 1.68 9.56
C VAL A 115 22.60 2.57 9.66
N THR A 116 21.89 2.77 8.56
CA THR A 116 20.64 3.54 8.58
C THR A 116 19.52 2.77 9.28
N ARG A 117 18.58 3.52 9.89
CA ARG A 117 17.36 2.95 10.52
C ARG A 117 16.58 2.05 9.55
N GLU A 118 16.49 2.48 8.30
CA GLU A 118 15.77 1.73 7.26
C GLU A 118 16.47 0.40 6.95
N ARG A 119 17.81 0.37 6.97
CA ARG A 119 18.56 -0.87 6.78
C ARG A 119 18.31 -1.86 7.91
N VAL A 120 18.24 -1.40 9.16
CA VAL A 120 17.85 -2.23 10.30
C VAL A 120 16.42 -2.76 10.12
N ARG A 121 15.48 -1.91 9.68
CA ARG A 121 14.09 -2.33 9.39
C ARG A 121 14.04 -3.45 8.35
N GLN A 122 14.85 -3.33 7.29
CA GLN A 122 14.95 -4.35 6.25
C GLN A 122 15.47 -5.68 6.80
N PHE A 123 16.54 -5.67 7.62
CA PHE A 123 17.03 -6.89 8.28
C PHE A 123 15.98 -7.53 9.18
N MET A 124 15.28 -6.74 9.99
CA MET A 124 14.22 -7.24 10.87
C MET A 124 13.05 -7.84 10.07
N THR A 125 12.67 -7.20 8.97
CA THR A 125 11.62 -7.71 8.06
C THR A 125 12.06 -9.01 7.40
N GLN A 126 13.29 -9.05 6.89
CA GLN A 126 13.86 -10.23 6.24
C GLN A 126 13.97 -11.41 7.21
N GLY A 127 14.50 -11.21 8.41
CA GLY A 127 14.58 -12.28 9.41
C GLY A 127 13.22 -12.81 9.83
N SER A 128 12.21 -11.95 9.90
CA SER A 128 10.84 -12.39 10.21
C SER A 128 10.14 -13.11 9.05
N GLN A 129 10.38 -12.71 7.80
CA GLN A 129 9.90 -13.45 6.62
C GLN A 129 10.53 -14.85 6.52
N LEU A 130 11.76 -14.99 7.00
CA LEU A 130 12.48 -16.26 7.07
C LEU A 130 12.06 -17.11 8.28
N GLY A 131 11.19 -16.61 9.16
CA GLY A 131 10.76 -17.32 10.36
C GLY A 131 11.80 -17.41 11.48
N LEU A 132 12.91 -16.66 11.39
CA LEU A 132 13.97 -16.67 12.41
C LEU A 132 13.49 -16.07 13.74
N PHE A 133 12.64 -15.05 13.66
CA PHE A 133 12.05 -14.38 14.82
C PHE A 133 10.76 -13.69 14.43
N LYS A 134 9.91 -13.37 15.41
CA LYS A 134 8.72 -12.57 15.19
C LYS A 134 9.06 -11.09 15.28
N TYR A 135 9.13 -10.43 14.12
CA TYR A 135 9.16 -8.97 14.06
C TYR A 135 7.82 -8.49 13.54
N GLN A 136 6.95 -8.10 14.47
CA GLN A 136 5.88 -7.20 14.12
C GLN A 136 6.56 -5.86 13.88
N GLY A 137 6.86 -5.56 12.60
CA GLY A 137 7.19 -4.19 12.24
C GLY A 137 6.16 -3.25 12.83
N LEU A 138 6.45 -1.94 12.87
CA LEU A 138 5.41 -0.94 13.03
C LEU A 138 4.41 -1.08 11.86
N LYS A 139 3.58 -2.14 11.84
CA LYS A 139 2.22 -2.11 11.34
C LYS A 139 1.70 -0.88 12.05
N ARG A 140 1.56 0.21 11.30
CA ARG A 140 1.00 1.48 11.80
C ARG A 140 -0.10 1.06 12.76
N LYS A 141 0.12 1.28 14.07
CA LYS A 141 -0.83 0.82 15.08
C LYS A 141 -2.21 1.20 14.53
N PRO A 142 -3.19 0.27 14.47
CA PRO A 142 -4.51 0.64 14.02
C PRO A 142 -4.88 1.91 14.77
N PHE A 143 -5.18 2.98 14.03
CA PHE A 143 -5.26 4.36 14.50
C PHE A 143 -6.40 4.49 15.52
N ARG A 144 -6.17 4.00 16.74
CA ARG A 144 -7.21 3.75 17.74
C ARG A 144 -7.64 4.99 18.51
N ARG A 145 -6.95 6.12 18.35
CA ARG A 145 -7.19 7.30 19.21
C ARG A 145 -8.29 8.23 18.71
N HIS A 146 -8.64 8.23 17.42
CA HIS A 146 -9.56 9.21 16.85
C HIS A 146 -10.50 8.56 15.82
N SER A 147 -11.21 7.51 16.21
CA SER A 147 -12.20 6.87 15.32
C SER A 147 -13.47 7.72 15.24
N VAL A 148 -13.46 8.72 14.38
CA VAL A 148 -14.66 9.49 14.02
C VAL A 148 -15.43 8.71 12.96
N ALA A 149 -16.70 8.39 13.23
CA ALA A 149 -17.55 7.68 12.27
C ALA A 149 -17.60 8.41 10.92
N LYS A 150 -17.61 7.64 9.82
CA LYS A 150 -17.67 8.14 8.44
C LYS A 150 -18.86 9.08 8.24
N GLU A 151 -20.02 8.68 8.73
CA GLU A 151 -21.28 9.40 8.58
C GLU A 151 -21.20 10.78 9.24
N LYS A 152 -20.53 10.86 10.40
CA LYS A 152 -20.32 12.13 11.10
C LYS A 152 -19.41 13.05 10.29
N LEU A 153 -18.28 12.55 9.78
CA LEU A 153 -17.37 13.34 8.93
C LEU A 153 -18.08 13.89 7.69
N LEU A 154 -18.89 13.07 7.03
CA LEU A 154 -19.65 13.50 5.85
C LEU A 154 -20.74 14.51 6.21
N ARG A 155 -21.39 14.37 7.36
CA ARG A 155 -22.37 15.34 7.89
C ARG A 155 -21.70 16.68 8.19
N ASP A 156 -20.58 16.66 8.88
CA ASP A 156 -19.80 17.87 9.20
C ASP A 156 -19.29 18.51 7.91
N TYR A 157 -18.84 17.72 6.93
CA TYR A 157 -18.43 18.24 5.64
C TYR A 157 -19.57 18.91 4.87
N LYS A 158 -20.81 18.38 4.95
CA LYS A 158 -22.00 19.07 4.39
C LYS A 158 -22.23 20.44 5.05
N ALA A 159 -22.00 20.55 6.36
CA ALA A 159 -22.17 21.80 7.10
C ALA A 159 -21.06 22.82 6.79
N TYR A 160 -19.79 22.42 6.91
CA TYR A 160 -18.64 23.33 6.89
C TYR A 160 -17.96 23.48 5.52
N ARG A 161 -18.17 22.54 4.58
CA ARG A 161 -17.69 22.53 3.17
C ARG A 161 -16.18 22.53 2.95
N HIS A 162 -15.41 22.75 4.00
CA HIS A 162 -13.95 22.81 3.97
C HIS A 162 -13.41 21.76 4.93
N LEU A 163 -12.52 20.89 4.42
CA LEU A 163 -11.92 19.81 5.19
C LEU A 163 -11.16 20.33 6.43
N HIS A 164 -10.52 21.51 6.34
CA HIS A 164 -9.85 22.12 7.49
C HIS A 164 -10.83 22.38 8.64
N ARG A 165 -12.00 22.97 8.35
CA ARG A 165 -13.03 23.21 9.36
C ARG A 165 -13.63 21.92 9.93
N VAL A 166 -13.76 20.89 9.10
CA VAL A 166 -14.19 19.56 9.56
C VAL A 166 -13.17 18.96 10.52
N ALA A 167 -11.87 19.14 10.25
CA ALA A 167 -10.80 18.70 11.14
C ALA A 167 -10.85 19.44 12.49
N ASP A 168 -11.01 20.77 12.45
CA ASP A 168 -11.12 21.63 13.64
C ASP A 168 -12.31 21.22 14.53
N VAL A 169 -13.50 21.04 13.93
CA VAL A 169 -14.73 20.66 14.64
C VAL A 169 -14.63 19.26 15.24
N ASN A 170 -13.95 18.35 14.55
CA ASN A 170 -13.72 16.99 15.06
C ASN A 170 -12.50 16.87 15.97
N ARG A 171 -11.78 17.98 16.23
CA ARG A 171 -10.55 18.03 17.03
C ARG A 171 -9.51 17.00 16.57
N ILE A 172 -9.38 16.85 15.26
CA ILE A 172 -8.43 15.92 14.65
C ILE A 172 -7.40 16.69 13.81
N PRO A 173 -6.14 16.23 13.77
CA PRO A 173 -5.15 16.81 12.85
C PRO A 173 -5.61 16.71 11.40
N PHE A 174 -5.39 17.75 10.60
CA PHE A 174 -5.81 17.77 9.19
C PHE A 174 -5.26 16.60 8.36
N LYS A 175 -3.98 16.25 8.58
CA LYS A 175 -3.35 15.08 7.95
C LYS A 175 -4.07 13.78 8.28
N PHE A 176 -4.54 13.64 9.52
CA PHE A 176 -5.26 12.47 9.98
C PHE A 176 -6.65 12.37 9.36
N LEU A 177 -7.35 13.48 9.17
CA LEU A 177 -8.61 13.51 8.42
C LEU A 177 -8.43 12.99 6.98
N HIS A 178 -7.35 13.37 6.31
CA HIS A 178 -7.05 12.87 4.97
C HIS A 178 -6.87 11.35 4.93
N GLU A 179 -6.11 10.80 5.89
CA GLU A 179 -5.90 9.36 6.02
C GLU A 179 -7.21 8.61 6.33
N LEU A 180 -8.07 9.17 7.20
CA LEU A 180 -9.39 8.62 7.49
C LEU A 180 -10.29 8.58 6.24
N LEU A 181 -10.31 9.65 5.44
CA LEU A 181 -11.09 9.69 4.22
C LEU A 181 -10.61 8.64 3.21
N THR A 182 -9.29 8.44 3.09
CA THR A 182 -8.72 7.37 2.27
C THR A 182 -9.12 6.00 2.78
N LEU A 183 -9.07 5.77 4.10
CA LEU A 183 -9.48 4.51 4.73
C LEU A 183 -10.98 4.20 4.49
N TYR A 184 -11.84 5.23 4.52
CA TYR A 184 -13.26 5.10 4.25
C TYR A 184 -13.64 5.05 2.76
N GLY A 185 -12.65 5.08 1.87
CA GLY A 185 -12.85 5.07 0.42
C GLY A 185 -13.56 6.33 -0.11
N VAL A 186 -13.44 7.46 0.59
CA VAL A 186 -14.09 8.71 0.19
C VAL A 186 -13.25 9.41 -0.87
N THR A 187 -13.78 9.49 -2.10
CA THR A 187 -13.08 10.12 -3.23
C THR A 187 -13.29 11.63 -3.26
N ARG A 188 -12.41 12.35 -3.97
CA ARG A 188 -12.57 13.80 -4.19
C ARG A 188 -13.88 14.12 -4.93
N GLU A 189 -14.32 13.25 -5.82
CA GLU A 189 -15.56 13.40 -6.58
C GLU A 189 -16.78 13.31 -5.67
N GLN A 190 -16.79 12.36 -4.72
CA GLN A 190 -17.84 12.26 -3.70
C GLN A 190 -17.90 13.51 -2.82
N LEU A 191 -16.75 14.04 -2.40
CA LEU A 191 -16.72 15.31 -1.65
C LEU A 191 -17.20 16.49 -2.51
N ARG A 192 -16.91 16.50 -3.81
CA ARG A 192 -17.39 17.54 -4.73
C ARG A 192 -18.90 17.46 -4.90
N SER A 193 -19.47 16.27 -5.12
CA SER A 193 -20.91 16.07 -5.27
C SER A 193 -21.66 16.44 -3.99
N LEU A 194 -21.15 16.04 -2.83
CA LEU A 194 -21.69 16.44 -1.52
C LEU A 194 -21.69 17.96 -1.33
N ARG A 195 -20.61 18.64 -1.74
CA ARG A 195 -20.52 20.11 -1.65
C ARG A 195 -21.55 20.79 -2.55
N VAL A 196 -21.74 20.28 -3.77
CA VAL A 196 -22.75 20.80 -4.71
C VAL A 196 -24.16 20.58 -4.17
N ALA A 197 -24.46 19.37 -3.70
CA ALA A 197 -25.75 19.03 -3.13
C ALA A 197 -26.09 19.89 -1.90
N ALA A 198 -25.14 20.06 -0.97
CA ALA A 198 -25.32 20.91 0.21
C ALA A 198 -25.53 22.39 -0.17
N ARG A 199 -24.82 22.88 -1.19
CA ARG A 199 -25.03 24.24 -1.72
C ARG A 199 -26.43 24.41 -2.29
N GLN A 200 -26.89 23.44 -3.10
CA GLN A 200 -28.23 23.48 -3.69
C GLN A 200 -29.32 23.43 -2.62
N ALA A 201 -29.19 22.56 -1.61
CA ALA A 201 -30.14 22.46 -0.50
C ALA A 201 -30.30 23.80 0.23
N ARG A 202 -29.18 24.46 0.58
CA ARG A 202 -29.22 25.79 1.24
C ARG A 202 -29.84 26.87 0.36
N ILE A 203 -29.54 26.89 -0.94
CA ILE A 203 -30.17 27.83 -1.87
C ILE A 203 -31.69 27.60 -1.90
N LYS A 204 -32.12 26.33 -1.93
CA LYS A 204 -33.54 25.98 -1.90
C LYS A 204 -34.22 26.53 -0.64
N GLU A 205 -33.65 26.26 0.52
CA GLU A 205 -34.17 26.76 1.81
C GLU A 205 -34.23 28.29 1.86
N GLN A 206 -33.20 28.99 1.36
CA GLN A 206 -33.17 30.45 1.33
C GLN A 206 -34.27 31.02 0.44
N LEU A 207 -34.50 30.45 -0.74
CA LEU A 207 -35.55 30.87 -1.66
C LEU A 207 -36.94 30.63 -1.06
N ILE A 208 -37.16 29.44 -0.47
CA ILE A 208 -38.41 29.11 0.23
C ILE A 208 -38.64 30.09 1.38
N SER A 209 -37.63 30.36 2.21
CA SER A 209 -37.75 31.25 3.37
C SER A 209 -38.01 32.70 2.97
N ARG A 210 -37.40 33.19 1.88
CA ARG A 210 -37.69 34.52 1.33
C ARG A 210 -39.11 34.58 0.77
N TYR A 211 -39.52 33.60 -0.01
CA TYR A 211 -40.86 33.54 -0.59
C TYR A 211 -41.95 33.49 0.50
N ARG A 212 -41.76 32.66 1.54
CA ARG A 212 -42.68 32.59 2.69
C ARG A 212 -42.80 33.92 3.41
N ARG A 213 -41.69 34.65 3.61
CA ARG A 213 -41.72 36.01 4.19
C ARG A 213 -42.44 37.00 3.29
N ALA A 214 -42.20 36.95 1.98
CA ALA A 214 -42.88 37.80 1.01
C ALA A 214 -44.39 37.60 1.06
N ARG A 215 -44.82 36.34 1.00
CA ARG A 215 -46.23 35.95 1.10
C ARG A 215 -46.87 36.36 2.43
N LYS A 216 -46.18 36.16 3.57
CA LYS A 216 -46.70 36.56 4.88
C LYS A 216 -46.96 38.08 4.95
N ARG A 217 -46.14 38.89 4.27
CA ARG A 217 -46.31 40.35 4.22
C ARG A 217 -47.45 40.79 3.31
N LEU A 218 -47.67 40.09 2.19
CA LEU A 218 -48.67 40.47 1.19
C LEU A 218 -50.04 39.85 1.45
N GLY A 219 -50.12 38.76 2.21
CA GLY A 219 -51.38 38.03 2.46
C GLY A 219 -51.79 37.08 1.33
N TYR A 220 -51.17 37.19 0.15
CA TYR A 220 -51.44 36.34 -1.02
C TYR A 220 -50.14 35.85 -1.68
N ASN A 221 -50.25 35.01 -2.73
CA ASN A 221 -49.11 34.50 -3.47
C ASN A 221 -48.48 35.60 -4.32
N PRO A 222 -47.25 36.05 -4.00
CA PRO A 222 -46.66 37.19 -4.68
C PRO A 222 -46.36 36.86 -6.14
N THR A 223 -46.71 37.78 -7.02
CA THR A 223 -46.32 37.80 -8.42
C THR A 223 -44.81 38.04 -8.57
N ILE A 224 -44.28 37.79 -9.77
CA ILE A 224 -42.86 37.96 -10.08
C ILE A 224 -42.43 39.41 -9.84
N TRP A 225 -43.30 40.35 -10.19
CA TRP A 225 -43.08 41.78 -10.07
C TRP A 225 -43.10 42.27 -8.62
N GLU A 226 -44.03 41.76 -7.80
CA GLU A 226 -44.08 42.08 -6.36
C GLU A 226 -42.88 41.52 -5.61
N LEU A 227 -42.41 40.32 -5.99
CA LEU A 227 -41.15 39.78 -5.48
C LEU A 227 -39.98 40.68 -5.85
N SER A 228 -39.87 41.16 -7.10
CA SER A 228 -38.74 42.00 -7.52
C SER A 228 -38.71 43.38 -6.87
N LYS A 229 -39.85 43.88 -6.38
CA LYS A 229 -39.94 45.15 -5.63
C LYS A 229 -39.54 45.02 -4.15
N GLN A 230 -39.49 43.81 -3.59
CA GLN A 230 -39.11 43.63 -2.18
C GLN A 230 -37.60 43.74 -1.95
N SER A 231 -37.21 44.50 -0.93
CA SER A 231 -35.83 44.54 -0.45
C SER A 231 -35.34 43.14 -0.03
N GLY A 232 -34.35 42.63 -0.77
CA GLY A 232 -33.74 41.32 -0.50
C GLY A 232 -34.16 40.19 -1.45
N TYR A 233 -35.15 40.38 -2.33
CA TYR A 233 -35.40 39.50 -3.47
C TYR A 233 -34.65 40.05 -4.69
N ARG A 234 -33.75 39.25 -5.28
CA ARG A 234 -33.00 39.68 -6.47
C ARG A 234 -33.61 39.06 -7.72
N ARG A 235 -33.47 39.71 -8.89
CA ARG A 235 -33.84 39.12 -10.20
C ARG A 235 -33.24 37.71 -10.40
N ARG A 236 -32.04 37.47 -9.85
CA ARG A 236 -31.35 36.18 -9.85
C ARG A 236 -32.06 35.09 -9.05
N ASP A 237 -32.89 35.44 -8.06
CA ASP A 237 -33.65 34.48 -7.27
C ASP A 237 -34.77 33.84 -8.12
N TYR A 238 -35.40 34.59 -9.03
CA TYR A 238 -36.36 34.06 -9.99
C TYR A 238 -35.71 33.08 -10.97
N GLN A 239 -34.57 33.46 -11.54
CA GLN A 239 -33.79 32.60 -12.43
C GLN A 239 -33.38 31.30 -11.72
N ARG A 240 -33.02 31.37 -10.43
CA ARG A 240 -32.72 30.19 -9.61
C ARG A 240 -33.95 29.33 -9.35
N ILE A 241 -35.11 29.93 -9.11
CA ILE A 241 -36.36 29.17 -8.94
C ILE A 241 -36.67 28.40 -10.22
N ALA A 242 -36.63 29.05 -11.39
CA ALA A 242 -36.82 28.38 -12.68
C ALA A 242 -35.77 27.29 -12.93
N SER A 243 -34.50 27.55 -12.64
CA SER A 243 -33.42 26.56 -12.82
C SER A 243 -33.56 25.33 -11.91
N ILE A 244 -34.04 25.50 -10.68
CA ILE A 244 -34.09 24.42 -9.68
C ILE A 244 -35.42 23.65 -9.72
N TRP A 245 -36.53 24.32 -10.03
CA TRP A 245 -37.88 23.73 -10.03
C TRP A 245 -38.55 23.70 -11.41
N GLY A 246 -37.87 24.14 -12.47
CA GLY A 246 -38.38 24.21 -13.85
C GLY A 246 -39.28 25.43 -14.09
N SER A 247 -40.22 25.70 -13.18
CA SER A 247 -41.10 26.87 -13.25
C SER A 247 -41.49 27.38 -11.87
N VAL A 248 -41.94 28.64 -11.80
CA VAL A 248 -42.48 29.20 -10.55
C VAL A 248 -43.77 28.51 -10.13
N ARG A 249 -44.58 28.02 -11.07
CA ARG A 249 -45.77 27.23 -10.77
C ARG A 249 -45.41 25.91 -10.09
N ALA A 250 -44.40 25.20 -10.59
CA ALA A 250 -43.90 23.98 -9.96
C ALA A 250 -43.29 24.23 -8.58
N PHE A 251 -42.59 25.36 -8.41
CA PHE A 251 -42.11 25.80 -7.10
C PHE A 251 -43.26 26.04 -6.11
N ARG A 252 -44.31 26.76 -6.50
CA ARG A 252 -45.51 27.01 -5.68
C ARG A 252 -46.20 25.71 -5.27
N LYS A 253 -46.41 24.79 -6.23
CA LYS A 253 -46.99 23.47 -5.97
C LYS A 253 -46.19 22.70 -4.91
N LYS A 254 -44.86 22.75 -4.99
CA LYS A 254 -43.96 22.03 -4.07
C LYS A 254 -43.92 22.60 -2.65
N ILE A 255 -44.23 23.88 -2.48
CA ILE A 255 -44.31 24.51 -1.15
C ILE A 255 -45.71 24.42 -0.52
N GLY A 256 -46.65 23.71 -1.16
CA GLY A 256 -47.99 23.43 -0.65
C GLY A 256 -49.10 24.35 -1.17
N HIS A 257 -48.93 24.92 -2.37
CA HIS A 257 -49.90 25.83 -3.01
C HIS A 257 -50.14 25.53 -4.49
#